data_AF-A0ABD3H7G5-F1
#
_entry.id   AF-A0ABD3H7G5-F1
#
_cell.length_a   1.000
_cell.length_b   1.000
_cell.length_c   1.000
_cell.angle_alpha   90.00
_cell.angle_beta   90.00
_cell.angle_gamma   90.00
#
_symmetry.space_group_name_H-M   'P 1'
#
loop_
_entity.id
_entity.type
_entity.pdbx_description
1 polymer ?
#
loop_
_entity_poly.entity_id
_entity_poly.type
_entity_poly.pdbx_seq_one_letter_code
_entity_poly.pdbx_strand_id
1 'polypeptide(L)'
;MYHMDSIKTYHNHAQIGALLNTWFERGLRLDMKTTIVATGITQQANNFDCGVHVLYIITKMIEAEKNGKLLEYLEKGGLPIEETAEIVANYRQEVRDLFISLEESDT
;
A
#
# COMPACT_ATOMS: atom_id res chain seq x y z
N MET A 1 -12.69 1.21 2.86
CA MET A 1 -11.43 1.56 2.20
C MET A 1 -10.30 1.25 3.16
N TYR A 2 -9.24 0.61 2.70
CA TYR A 2 -8.12 0.21 3.56
C TYR A 2 -7.02 1.27 3.51
N HIS A 3 -6.55 1.70 4.67
CA HIS A 3 -5.42 2.62 4.83
C HIS A 3 -4.23 1.86 5.39
N MET A 4 -3.13 1.89 4.64
CA MET A 4 -1.88 1.22 4.92
C MET A 4 -0.80 2.30 5.00
N ASP A 5 -0.25 2.53 6.19
CA ASP A 5 0.77 3.56 6.43
C ASP A 5 1.90 3.02 7.30
N SER A 6 3.13 3.03 6.76
CA SER A 6 4.33 2.55 7.45
C SER A 6 4.84 3.60 8.45
N ILE A 7 4.34 4.84 8.36
CA ILE A 7 4.64 5.93 9.29
C ILE A 7 3.43 6.10 10.22
N LYS A 8 3.60 6.02 11.54
CA LYS A 8 2.50 6.30 12.50
C LYS A 8 2.19 7.81 12.61
N THR A 9 2.18 8.55 11.51
CA THR A 9 2.00 10.02 11.52
C THR A 9 0.61 10.46 11.12
N TYR A 10 -0.11 9.70 10.27
CA TYR A 10 -1.41 10.14 9.80
C TYR A 10 -2.58 9.57 10.62
N HIS A 11 -3.11 10.41 11.51
CA HIS A 11 -4.27 10.09 12.35
C HIS A 11 -5.59 10.73 11.88
N ASN A 12 -5.64 11.39 10.72
CA ASN A 12 -6.83 12.12 10.27
C ASN A 12 -7.66 11.36 9.23
N HIS A 13 -8.02 10.11 9.54
CA HIS A 13 -8.85 9.26 8.68
C HIS A 13 -10.18 9.93 8.28
N ALA A 14 -10.75 10.78 9.14
CA ALA A 14 -11.99 11.49 8.82
C ALA A 14 -11.82 12.47 7.65
N GLN A 15 -10.74 13.26 7.64
CA GLN A 15 -10.46 14.21 6.55
C GLN A 15 -10.13 13.52 5.24
N ILE A 16 -9.29 12.48 5.28
CA ILE A 16 -8.94 11.70 4.08
C ILE A 16 -10.20 11.03 3.51
N GLY A 17 -11.04 10.45 4.38
CA GLY A 17 -12.30 9.82 3.97
C GLY A 17 -13.26 10.82 3.33
N ALA A 18 -13.41 12.01 3.91
CA ALA A 18 -14.25 13.07 3.35
C ALA A 18 -13.75 13.55 1.98
N LEU A 19 -12.44 13.71 1.82
CA LEU A 19 -11.83 14.10 0.55
C LEU A 19 -12.08 13.04 -0.54
N LEU A 20 -11.87 11.77 -0.21
CA LEU A 20 -12.05 10.66 -1.15
C LEU A 20 -13.52 10.46 -1.53
N ASN A 21 -14.45 10.59 -0.57
CA ASN A 21 -15.89 10.57 -0.87
C ASN A 21 -16.27 11.67 -1.87
N THR A 22 -15.77 12.90 -1.65
CA THR A 22 -16.00 14.02 -2.57
C THR A 22 -15.44 13.73 -3.96
N TRP A 23 -14.25 13.14 -4.03
CA TRP A 23 -13.61 12.79 -5.29
C TRP A 23 -14.39 11.71 -6.05
N PHE A 24 -14.86 10.66 -5.37
CA PHE A 24 -15.70 9.61 -5.99
C PHE A 24 -17.06 10.15 -6.44
N GLU A 25 -17.72 10.96 -5.62
CA GLU A 25 -19.01 11.55 -5.95
C GLU A 25 -18.91 12.45 -7.19
N ARG A 26 -17.89 13.31 -7.25
CA ARG A 26 -17.72 14.24 -8.37
C ARG A 26 -17.13 13.59 -9.62
N GLY A 27 -16.15 12.71 -9.45
CA GLY A 27 -15.40 12.10 -10.54
C GLY A 27 -16.10 10.91 -11.17
N LEU A 28 -16.69 10.04 -10.34
CA LEU A 28 -17.30 8.79 -10.79
C LEU A 28 -18.83 8.77 -10.67
N ARG A 29 -19.45 9.83 -10.12
CA ARG A 29 -20.90 9.90 -9.84
C ARG A 29 -21.40 8.74 -8.96
N LEU A 30 -20.54 8.29 -8.05
CA LEU A 30 -20.87 7.26 -7.07
C LEU A 30 -21.13 7.91 -5.72
N ASP A 31 -22.32 7.68 -5.15
CA ASP A 31 -22.61 8.05 -3.76
C ASP A 31 -21.96 7.03 -2.82
N MET A 32 -20.66 7.22 -2.58
CA MET A 32 -19.87 6.37 -1.71
C MET A 32 -19.69 7.01 -0.34
N LYS A 33 -20.14 6.29 0.69
CA LYS A 33 -19.77 6.56 2.09
C LYS A 33 -18.63 5.64 2.49
N THR A 34 -17.40 6.08 2.26
CA THR A 34 -16.23 5.27 2.64
C THR A 34 -15.90 5.45 4.12
N THR A 35 -15.82 4.31 4.81
CA THR A 35 -15.10 4.21 6.09
C THR A 35 -13.67 3.81 5.80
N ILE A 36 -12.72 4.53 6.39
CA ILE A 36 -11.31 4.17 6.35
C ILE A 36 -11.04 3.15 7.48
N VAL A 37 -10.51 2.00 7.09
CA VAL A 37 -10.07 0.93 7.96
C VAL A 37 -8.55 0.95 7.95
N ALA A 38 -7.92 1.29 9.07
CA ALA A 38 -6.48 1.17 9.21
C ALA A 38 -6.12 -0.31 9.31
N THR A 39 -5.26 -0.79 8.42
CA THR A 39 -4.73 -2.15 8.47
C THR A 39 -3.38 -2.15 9.15
N GLY A 40 -3.10 -3.17 9.95
CA GLY A 40 -1.78 -3.34 10.54
C GLY A 40 -0.75 -3.66 9.45
N ILE A 41 0.23 -2.78 9.27
CA ILE A 41 1.45 -3.06 8.51
C ILE A 41 2.67 -2.73 9.38
N THR A 42 3.83 -3.27 9.03
CA THR A 42 5.03 -2.99 9.82
C THR A 42 5.40 -1.52 9.74
N GLN A 43 5.80 -0.97 10.88
CA GLN A 43 6.32 0.39 10.92
C GLN A 43 7.70 0.44 10.28
N GLN A 44 7.92 1.43 9.41
CA GLN A 44 9.23 1.64 8.82
C GLN A 44 10.28 2.00 9.89
N ALA A 45 11.50 1.49 9.70
CA ALA A 45 12.61 1.71 10.63
C ALA A 45 13.32 3.06 10.44
N ASN A 46 13.07 3.76 9.33
CA ASN A 46 13.72 5.03 8.99
C ASN A 46 12.74 5.99 8.31
N ASN A 47 13.17 7.22 7.98
CA ASN A 47 12.30 8.27 7.46
C ASN A 47 12.16 8.28 5.92
N PHE A 48 12.83 7.38 5.19
CA PHE A 48 13.00 7.51 3.74
C PHE A 48 12.39 6.34 2.94
N ASP A 49 11.86 5.32 3.63
CA ASP A 49 11.42 4.07 2.98
C ASP A 49 9.92 3.98 2.72
N CYS A 50 9.13 5.00 3.06
CA CYS A 50 7.67 4.93 2.88
C CYS A 50 7.26 4.58 1.45
N GLY A 51 7.99 5.08 0.44
CA GLY A 51 7.77 4.71 -0.96
C GLY A 51 8.03 3.23 -1.24
N VAL A 52 9.07 2.65 -0.63
CA VAL A 52 9.40 1.21 -0.78
C VAL A 52 8.34 0.34 -0.12
N HIS A 53 7.88 0.71 1.08
CA HIS A 53 6.77 0.04 1.75
C HIS A 53 5.49 0.06 0.90
N VAL A 54 5.13 1.22 0.33
CA VAL A 54 3.97 1.33 -0.58
C VAL A 54 4.09 0.35 -1.76
N LEU A 55 5.25 0.30 -2.42
CA LEU A 55 5.47 -0.62 -3.53
C LEU A 55 5.38 -2.08 -3.08
N TYR A 56 5.94 -2.43 -1.92
CA TYR A 56 5.89 -3.78 -1.38
C TYR A 56 4.46 -4.22 -1.08
N ILE A 57 3.69 -3.37 -0.42
CA ILE A 57 2.28 -3.60 -0.08
C ILE A 57 1.45 -3.83 -1.35
N ILE A 58 1.62 -2.99 -2.38
CA ILE A 58 0.90 -3.14 -3.65
C ILE A 58 1.25 -4.48 -4.31
N THR A 59 2.53 -4.86 -4.34
CA THR A 59 2.96 -6.18 -4.85
C THR A 59 2.28 -7.32 -4.10
N LYS A 60 2.22 -7.26 -2.76
CA LYS A 60 1.52 -8.26 -1.94
C LYS A 60 0.00 -8.27 -2.15
N MET A 61 -0.62 -7.13 -2.41
CA MET A 61 -2.04 -7.08 -2.79
C MET A 61 -2.28 -7.79 -4.13
N ILE A 62 -1.43 -7.53 -5.13
CA ILE A 62 -1.52 -8.17 -6.44
C ILE A 62 -1.29 -9.68 -6.34
N GLU A 63 -0.29 -10.11 -5.58
CA GLU A 63 -0.05 -11.54 -5.32
C GLU A 63 -1.26 -12.20 -4.62
N ALA A 64 -1.84 -11.56 -3.62
CA ALA A 64 -3.02 -12.06 -2.94
C ALA A 64 -4.23 -12.16 -3.87
N GLU A 65 -4.45 -11.18 -4.74
CA GLU A 65 -5.54 -11.17 -5.72
C GLU A 65 -5.37 -12.27 -6.76
N LYS A 66 -4.16 -12.43 -7.31
CA LYS A 66 -3.84 -13.53 -8.25
C LYS A 66 -4.10 -14.91 -7.67
N ASN A 67 -4.01 -15.03 -6.34
CA ASN A 67 -4.29 -16.27 -5.61
C ASN A 67 -5.74 -16.36 -5.09
N GLY A 68 -6.60 -15.37 -5.38
CA GLY A 68 -7.99 -15.32 -4.91
C GLY A 68 -8.15 -15.11 -3.39
N LYS A 69 -7.11 -14.62 -2.70
CA LYS A 69 -7.07 -14.49 -1.24
C LYS A 69 -7.14 -13.06 -0.72
N LEU A 70 -7.17 -12.05 -1.60
CA LEU A 70 -7.10 -10.65 -1.19
C LEU A 70 -8.24 -10.27 -0.24
N LEU A 71 -9.49 -10.59 -0.59
CA LEU A 71 -10.65 -10.30 0.24
C LEU A 71 -10.57 -10.98 1.61
N GLU A 72 -10.18 -12.26 1.66
CA GLU A 72 -10.01 -13.01 2.90
C GLU A 72 -9.02 -12.32 3.86
N TYR A 73 -7.88 -11.86 3.34
CA TYR A 73 -6.87 -11.17 4.13
C TYR A 73 -7.37 -9.80 4.62
N LEU A 74 -8.02 -9.04 3.74
CA LEU A 74 -8.58 -7.74 4.09
C LEU A 74 -9.70 -7.84 5.15
N GLU A 75 -10.53 -8.88 5.11
CA GLU A 75 -11.54 -9.17 6.14
C GLU A 75 -10.92 -9.58 7.49
N LYS A 76 -9.76 -10.25 7.45
CA LYS A 76 -8.98 -10.62 8.64
C LYS A 76 -8.12 -9.47 9.21
N GLY A 77 -8.23 -8.27 8.64
CA GLY A 77 -7.59 -7.06 9.17
C GLY A 77 -6.31 -6.62 8.46
N GLY A 78 -5.93 -7.27 7.36
CA GLY A 78 -4.79 -6.86 6.55
C GLY A 78 -4.10 -7.99 5.82
N LEU A 79 -3.16 -7.64 4.97
CA LEU A 79 -2.30 -8.61 4.31
C LEU A 79 -1.32 -9.26 5.31
N PRO A 80 -0.97 -10.55 5.15
CA PRO A 80 0.04 -11.22 5.97
C PRO A 80 1.44 -10.78 5.53
N ILE A 81 1.77 -9.52 5.81
CA ILE A 81 3.04 -8.89 5.44
C ILE A 81 3.98 -9.02 6.63
N GLU A 82 4.99 -9.88 6.51
CA GLU A 82 6.15 -9.86 7.39
C GLU A 82 7.19 -8.91 6.80
N GLU A 83 7.16 -7.66 7.22
CA GLU A 83 8.16 -6.67 6.84
C GLU A 83 9.22 -6.60 7.94
N THR A 84 10.47 -6.93 7.59
CA THR A 84 11.65 -6.61 8.40
C THR A 84 12.46 -5.53 7.71
N ALA A 85 13.33 -4.82 8.44
CA ALA A 85 14.23 -3.83 7.83
C ALA A 85 15.10 -4.46 6.72
N GLU A 86 15.48 -5.74 6.88
CA GLU A 86 16.22 -6.51 5.87
C GLU A 86 15.39 -6.77 4.61
N ILE A 87 14.13 -7.20 4.77
CA ILE A 87 13.22 -7.42 3.63
C ILE A 87 13.01 -6.13 2.85
N VAL A 88 12.79 -5.00 3.54
CA VAL A 88 12.60 -3.69 2.89
C VAL A 88 13.87 -3.23 2.18
N ALA A 89 15.05 -3.46 2.78
CA ALA A 89 16.33 -3.12 2.16
C ALA A 89 16.59 -3.95 0.90
N ASN A 90 16.35 -5.27 0.96
CA ASN A 90 16.49 -6.17 -0.19
C ASN A 90 15.50 -5.79 -1.29
N TYR A 91 14.23 -5.53 -0.94
CA TYR A 91 13.21 -5.13 -1.91
C TYR A 91 13.54 -3.79 -2.57
N ARG A 92 14.12 -2.83 -1.84
CA ARG A 92 14.60 -1.57 -2.46
C ARG A 92 15.66 -1.84 -3.52
N GLN A 93 16.60 -2.75 -3.24
CA GLN A 93 17.64 -3.11 -4.18
C GLN A 93 17.04 -3.82 -5.40
N GLU A 94 16.13 -4.76 -5.21
CA GLU A 94 15.40 -5.44 -6.30
C GLU A 94 14.65 -4.45 -7.20
N VAL A 95 13.92 -3.50 -6.61
CA VAL A 95 13.20 -2.46 -7.36
C VAL A 95 14.17 -1.59 -8.17
N ARG A 96 15.32 -1.22 -7.59
CA ARG A 96 16.34 -0.45 -8.28
C ARG A 96 16.92 -1.22 -9.47
N ASP A 97 17.28 -2.47 -9.27
CA ASP A 97 17.88 -3.32 -10.30
C ASP A 97 16.89 -3.57 -11.45
N LEU A 98 15.59 -3.73 -11.12
CA LEU A 98 14.53 -3.80 -12.12
C LEU A 98 14.49 -2.52 -12.97
N PHE A 99 14.49 -1.34 -12.37
CA PHE A 99 14.47 -0.09 -13.14
C PHE A 99 15.67 0.06 -14.06
N ILE A 100 16.87 -0.29 -13.60
CA ILE A 100 18.08 -0.29 -14.42
C ILE A 100 17.94 -1.26 -15.59
N SER A 101 17.48 -2.49 -15.33
CA SER A 101 17.31 -3.50 -16.38
C SER A 101 16.30 -3.11 -17.46
N LEU A 102 15.24 -2.37 -17.08
CA LEU A 102 14.25 -1.87 -18.02
C LEU A 102 14.82 -0.75 -18.89
N GLU A 103 15.61 0.15 -18.32
CA GLU A 103 16.30 1.21 -19.07
C GLU A 103 17.28 0.65 -20.09
N GLU A 104 18.06 -0.39 -19.72
CA GLU A 104 18.99 -1.08 -20.62
C GLU A 104 18.29 -1.91 -21.70
N SER A 105 17.03 -2.31 -21.50
CA SER A 105 16.26 -3.07 -22.49
C SER A 105 15.64 -2.22 -23.60
N ASP A 106 15.59 -0.89 -23.41
CA ASP A 106 15.06 0.09 -24.37
C ASP A 106 16.15 0.71 -25.27
N THR A 107 17.42 0.32 -25.10
CA THR A 107 18.60 0.75 -25.90
C THR A 107 19.15 -0.34 -26.79
#